data_AF-A0A076HT27-F1
#
_entry.id   AF-A0A076HT27-F1
#
_cell.length_a   1.000
_cell.length_b   1.000
_cell.length_c   1.000
_cell.angle_alpha   90.00
_cell.angle_beta   90.00
_cell.angle_gamma   90.00
#
_symmetry.space_group_name_H-M   'P 1'
#
loop_
_entity.id
_entity.type
_entity.pdbx_description
1 polymer ?
#
loop_
_entity_poly.entity_id
_entity_poly.type
_entity_poly.pdbx_seq_one_letter_code
_entity_poly.pdbx_strand_id
1 'polypeptide(L)' 'MASLLLKRRQGHALRYLLLEMATHQRAATTLAGFQTIDGEMVSYIAGEQAIRSGTAVLIGGLLVGTVLPQFDNY' A
#
# COMPACT_ATOMS: atom_id res chain seq x y z
N MET A 1 -4.12 -15.12 40.85
CA MET A 1 -3.92 -15.82 39.55
C MET A 1 -4.66 -15.17 38.37
N ALA A 2 -5.78 -14.46 38.57
CA ALA A 2 -6.54 -13.80 37.50
C ALA A 2 -5.80 -12.63 36.79
N SER A 3 -4.89 -11.92 37.48
CA SER A 3 -4.19 -10.75 36.93
C SER A 3 -3.20 -11.09 35.80
N LEU A 4 -2.57 -12.27 35.86
CA LEU A 4 -1.65 -12.75 34.82
C LEU A 4 -2.40 -13.10 33.51
N LEU A 5 -3.63 -13.64 33.64
CA LEU A 5 -4.48 -13.96 32.49
C LEU A 5 -5.01 -12.69 31.80
N LEU A 6 -5.37 -11.67 32.58
CA LEU A 6 -5.77 -10.35 32.08
C LEU A 6 -4.65 -9.67 31.28
N LYS A 7 -3.41 -9.67 31.79
CA LYS A 7 -2.25 -9.11 31.07
C LYS A 7 -1.94 -9.86 29.76
N ARG A 8 -2.08 -11.19 29.74
CA ARG A 8 -1.90 -11.99 28.50
C ARG A 8 -2.93 -11.65 27.43
N ARG A 9 -4.21 -11.52 27.81
CA ARG A 9 -5.27 -11.13 26.87
C ARG A 9 -5.08 -9.72 26.32
N GLN A 10 -4.69 -8.77 27.17
CA GLN A 10 -4.36 -7.40 26.74
C GLN A 10 -3.17 -7.36 25.77
N GLY A 11 -2.13 -8.18 26.00
CA GLY A 11 -0.99 -8.28 25.09
C GLY A 11 -1.38 -8.80 23.70
N HIS A 12 -2.27 -9.79 23.62
CA HIS A 12 -2.79 -10.27 22.33
C HIS A 12 -3.64 -9.21 21.62
N ALA A 13 -4.56 -8.55 22.33
CA ALA A 13 -5.40 -7.50 21.76
C ALA A 13 -4.56 -6.33 21.21
N LEU A 14 -3.55 -5.89 21.97
CA LEU A 14 -2.62 -4.85 21.53
C LEU A 14 -1.84 -5.28 20.29
N ARG A 15 -1.35 -6.53 20.24
CA ARG A 15 -0.62 -7.04 19.08
C ARG A 15 -1.50 -7.13 17.83
N TYR A 16 -2.77 -7.52 17.99
CA TYR A 16 -3.74 -7.49 16.89
C TYR A 16 -3.97 -6.07 16.38
N LEU A 17 -4.20 -5.12 17.30
CA LEU A 17 -4.43 -3.72 16.96
C LEU A 17 -3.21 -3.09 16.25
N LEU A 18 -1.99 -3.41 16.68
CA LEU A 18 -0.76 -2.96 16.02
C LEU A 18 -0.60 -3.54 14.60
N LEU A 19 -0.97 -4.81 14.40
CA LEU A 19 -0.95 -5.43 13.06
C LEU A 19 -1.99 -4.77 12.14
N GLU A 20 -3.20 -4.55 12.64
CA GLU A 20 -4.28 -3.89 11.92
C GLU A 20 -3.88 -2.45 11.53
N MET A 21 -3.34 -1.67 12.47
CA MET A 21 -2.82 -0.33 12.20
C MET A 21 -1.69 -0.33 11.17
N ALA A 22 -0.76 -1.29 11.22
CA ALA A 22 0.30 -1.40 10.22
C ALA A 22 -0.25 -1.72 8.81
N THR A 23 -1.30 -2.55 8.72
CA THR A 23 -1.96 -2.82 7.43
C THR A 23 -2.71 -1.61 6.90
N HIS A 24 -3.42 -0.87 7.76
CA HIS A 24 -4.10 0.37 7.37
C HIS A 24 -3.13 1.47 6.99
N GLN A 25 -2.00 1.59 7.70
CA GLN A 25 -0.97 2.57 7.37
C GLN A 25 -0.32 2.25 6.01
N ARG A 26 -0.07 0.97 5.70
CA ARG A 26 0.37 0.55 4.37
C ARG A 26 -0.67 0.91 3.30
N ALA A 27 -1.94 0.60 3.54
CA ALA A 27 -3.02 0.95 2.62
C ALA A 27 -3.15 2.48 2.41
N ALA A 28 -3.03 3.28 3.47
CA ALA A 28 -3.06 4.73 3.41
C ALA A 28 -1.84 5.29 2.65
N THR A 29 -0.67 4.67 2.79
CA THR A 29 0.54 5.03 2.01
C THR A 29 0.39 4.62 0.54
N THR A 30 -0.46 3.64 0.23
CA THR A 30 -0.74 3.19 -1.15
C THR A 30 -1.52 4.24 -1.96
N LEU A 31 -2.13 5.24 -1.31
CA LEU A 31 -2.74 6.39 -1.99
C LEU A 31 -1.71 7.43 -2.49
N ALA A 32 -0.42 7.28 -2.15
CA ALA A 32 0.61 8.22 -2.60
C ALA A 32 1.07 7.97 -4.06
N GLY A 33 0.76 6.80 -4.61
CA GLY A 33 1.21 6.39 -5.94
C GLY A 33 1.59 4.92 -5.99
N PHE A 34 2.11 4.49 -7.13
CA PHE A 34 2.52 3.12 -7.36
C PHE A 34 4.03 3.03 -7.50
N GLN A 35 4.65 2.06 -6.82
CA GLN A 35 6.07 1.78 -6.98
C GLN A 35 6.31 0.88 -8.20
N THR A 36 7.26 1.20 -9.07
CA THR A 36 7.64 0.39 -10.24
C THR A 36 8.68 -0.66 -9.86
N ILE A 37 8.96 -1.59 -10.79
CA ILE A 37 10.02 -2.59 -10.63
C ILE A 37 11.41 -1.97 -10.46
N ASP A 38 11.62 -0.77 -11.01
CA ASP A 38 12.87 -0.02 -10.93
C ASP A 38 12.97 0.75 -9.60
N GLY A 39 11.94 0.66 -8.75
CA GLY A 39 11.86 1.35 -7.47
C GLY A 39 11.39 2.80 -7.58
N GLU A 40 11.03 3.27 -8.78
CA GLU A 40 10.49 4.60 -9.01
C GLU A 40 9.03 4.70 -8.53
N MET A 41 8.60 5.91 -8.17
CA MET A 41 7.22 6.17 -7.75
C MET A 41 6.46 6.87 -8.88
N VAL A 42 5.38 6.24 -9.33
CA VAL A 42 4.43 6.79 -10.31
C VAL A 42 3.23 7.35 -9.57
N SER A 43 2.71 8.50 -10.02
CA SER A 43 1.50 9.09 -9.43
C SER A 43 0.32 8.12 -9.52
N TYR A 44 -0.59 8.20 -8.53
CA TYR A 44 -1.78 7.35 -8.53
C TYR A 44 -2.60 7.51 -9.83
N ILE A 45 -2.75 8.73 -10.34
CA ILE A 45 -3.52 9.00 -11.55
C ILE A 45 -2.90 8.32 -12.78
N ALA A 46 -1.58 8.47 -12.97
CA ALA A 46 -0.90 7.88 -14.12
C ALA A 46 -0.89 6.35 -14.06
N GLY A 47 -0.66 5.78 -12.87
CA GLY A 47 -0.70 4.32 -12.69
C GLY A 47 -2.11 3.74 -12.84
N GLU A 48 -3.14 4.42 -12.34
CA GLU A 48 -4.52 3.99 -12.51
C GLU A 48 -4.93 4.03 -14.00
N GLN A 49 -4.54 5.08 -14.73
CA GLN A 49 -4.77 5.16 -16.19
C GLN A 49 -4.05 4.04 -16.94
N ALA A 50 -2.82 3.72 -16.57
CA ALA A 50 -2.06 2.62 -17.17
C ALA A 50 -2.71 1.26 -16.90
N ILE A 51 -3.22 1.04 -15.69
CA ILE A 51 -3.96 -0.19 -15.35
C ILE A 51 -5.27 -0.28 -16.12
N ARG A 52 -6.05 0.81 -16.17
CA ARG A 52 -7.34 0.84 -16.88
C ARG A 52 -7.21 0.69 -18.38
N SER A 53 -6.13 1.22 -18.98
CA SER A 53 -5.84 1.05 -20.41
C SER A 53 -5.22 -0.30 -20.75
N GLY A 54 -4.85 -1.11 -19.75
CA GLY A 54 -4.22 -2.41 -19.93
C GLY A 54 -2.72 -2.34 -20.29
N THR A 55 -2.10 -1.16 -20.19
CA THR A 55 -0.67 -0.99 -20.46
C THR A 55 0.22 -1.31 -19.27
N ALA A 56 -0.37 -1.42 -18.07
CA ALA A 56 0.32 -1.85 -16.85
C ALA A 56 -0.55 -2.77 -15.97
N VAL A 57 0.10 -3.57 -15.12
CA VAL A 57 -0.53 -4.49 -14.18
C VAL A 57 0.16 -4.40 -12.82
N LEU A 58 -0.59 -4.65 -11.74
CA LEU A 58 -0.05 -4.75 -10.39
C LEU A 58 0.38 -6.18 -10.07
N ILE A 59 1.66 -6.37 -9.73
CA ILE A 59 2.23 -7.66 -9.31
C ILE A 59 2.86 -7.46 -7.93
N GLY A 60 2.30 -8.11 -6.90
CA GLY A 60 2.84 -8.02 -5.54
C GLY A 60 2.82 -6.60 -4.94
N GLY A 61 1.98 -5.71 -5.46
CA GLY A 61 1.95 -4.29 -5.08
C GLY A 61 2.85 -3.37 -5.90
N LEU A 62 3.59 -3.91 -6.88
CA LEU A 62 4.43 -3.15 -7.80
C LEU A 62 3.71 -2.97 -9.15
N LEU A 63 3.82 -1.78 -9.73
CA LEU A 63 3.30 -1.45 -11.06
C LEU A 63 4.31 -1.88 -12.12
N VAL A 64 3.88 -2.77 -13.00
CA VAL A 64 4.69 -3.35 -14.07
C VAL A 64 4.04 -3.04 -15.41
N GLY A 65 4.76 -2.38 -16.30
CA GLY A 65 4.29 -2.07 -17.65
C GLY A 65 4.69 -0.68 -18.10
N THR A 66 4.07 -0.20 -19.18
CA THR A 66 4.37 1.12 -19.74
C THR A 66 3.41 2.15 -19.17
N VAL A 67 3.97 3.12 -18.45
CA VAL A 67 3.26 4.31 -17.98
C VAL A 67 3.63 5.45 -18.92
N LEU A 68 2.63 6.04 -19.59
CA LEU A 68 2.86 7.25 -20.38
C LEU A 68 3.15 8.41 -19.41
N PRO A 69 4.24 9.17 -19.60
CA PRO A 69 4.49 10.34 -18.78
C PRO A 69 3.34 11.33 -18.95
N GLN A 70 2.67 11.70 -17.85
CA GLN A 70 1.78 12.85 -17.85
C GLN A 70 2.66 14.09 -18.03
N PHE A 71 2.64 14.66 -19.23
CA PHE A 71 3.19 15.97 -19.46
C PHE A 71 2.27 16.98 -18.75
N ASP A 72 2.74 17.50 -17.62
CA ASP A 72 2.19 18.71 -17.02
C ASP A 72 2.43 19.87 -18.00
N ASN A 73 1.46 20.10 -18.90
CA ASN A 73 1.39 21.31 -19.70
C ASN A 73 1.04 22.46 -18.75
N TYR A 74 2.06 23.22 -18.35
CA TYR A 74 1.93 24.56 -17.79
C TYR A 74 1.69 25.59 -18.90
#